data_AF-X6P3Y2-F1
#
_entry.id   AF-X6P3Y2-F1
#
_cell.length_a   1.000
_cell.length_b   1.000
_cell.length_c   1.000
_cell.angle_alpha   90.00
_cell.angle_beta   90.00
_cell.angle_gamma   90.00
#
_symmetry.space_group_name_H-M   'P 1'
#
loop_
_entity.id
_entity.type
_entity.pdbx_description
1 polymer ?
#
loop_
_entity_poly.entity_id
_entity_poly.type
_entity_poly.pdbx_seq_one_letter_code
_entity_poly.pdbx_strand_id
1 'polypeptide(L)'
;MCKDIETLRVMFWRKGGRQETEKLRLPVKGSLGVFKDLQSQWKNRLEEWQKECVQLRTISPILNYFTFNEVRCLSKKLNDIVNCRQEHRAILCSRFILPFLQRIDPNLSDALPFVEKWKFEAAEGDKALTQFGTVFSDIWTNLKQSGSIYRNVSSCGLEYGKPNLIIQNTNQMLNVLELFKSVGVIPCSEHILICKENTTEEEIECLLFRAISAKVYEEDEQEQKLAATPPPIPSKQIALQPPLYCLMWPEVLPLETLERVTKLFHTLLLSENALNELKKTPYLLVVISNSPNNMLSQKLNPFSLSQRIVLNDQTPNHLMQQSYCNDLETFASQNPSVNRNSNKSFVQLYISDQIGMGKSFKIEQDIASIRKINPKTQVVRVAFNSSTMDWKSIMEGFWRYHPCTNEEQVQENLIGIESKCSQLNYHADNLVVYHLDISSCVSASMNTFLFELLFLQHINTTLNVPASQCFHVNTNMAFLIEMPFKLNGSNNDYKKVLYTIFSLSKLPIVKVSKDTNPYVFGPEAQFAIKWMKEFFAENLKLQKKKNIFFLYCYLFSPIKKKIKNK
;
A
#
# COMPACT_ATOMS: atom_id res chain seq x y z
N MET A 1 -5.51 35.14 18.29
CA MET A 1 -5.67 35.79 16.98
C MET A 1 -4.62 35.39 15.96
N CYS A 2 -3.34 35.80 16.04
CA CYS A 2 -2.35 35.35 15.03
C CYS A 2 -2.26 33.83 14.93
N LYS A 3 -2.25 33.12 16.07
CA LYS A 3 -2.33 31.65 16.13
C LYS A 3 -3.56 31.09 15.41
N ASP A 4 -4.71 31.76 15.53
CA ASP A 4 -5.96 31.31 14.92
C ASP A 4 -5.93 31.50 13.40
N ILE A 5 -5.38 32.63 12.94
CA ILE A 5 -5.14 32.91 11.51
C ILE A 5 -4.20 31.84 10.92
N GLU A 6 -3.09 31.56 11.60
CA GLU A 6 -2.16 30.51 11.17
C GLU A 6 -2.81 29.12 11.17
N THR A 7 -3.66 28.84 12.15
CA THR A 7 -4.43 27.57 12.19
C THR A 7 -5.34 27.45 10.97
N LEU A 8 -6.07 28.52 10.60
CA LEU A 8 -6.91 28.55 9.40
C LEU A 8 -6.09 28.37 8.12
N ARG A 9 -4.93 29.04 8.01
CA ARG A 9 -4.01 28.90 6.87
C ARG A 9 -3.47 27.48 6.72
N VAL A 10 -3.04 26.87 7.83
CA VAL A 10 -2.58 25.47 7.85
C VAL A 10 -3.70 24.53 7.45
N MET A 11 -4.93 24.75 7.92
CA MET A 11 -6.08 23.94 7.51
C MET A 11 -6.39 24.07 6.01
N PHE A 12 -6.39 25.29 5.49
CA PHE A 12 -6.57 25.57 4.06
C PHE A 12 -5.49 24.86 3.22
N TRP A 13 -4.22 24.98 3.62
CA TRP A 13 -3.12 24.31 2.92
C TRP A 13 -3.18 22.78 3.02
N ARG A 14 -3.53 22.24 4.20
CA ARG A 14 -3.69 20.78 4.41
C ARG A 14 -4.78 20.17 3.53
N LYS A 15 -5.83 20.92 3.19
CA LYS A 15 -6.88 20.55 2.23
C LYS A 15 -6.50 20.82 0.76
N GLY A 16 -5.23 21.11 0.47
CA GLY A 16 -4.73 21.37 -0.88
C GLY A 16 -4.97 22.79 -1.41
N GLY A 17 -5.49 23.71 -0.59
CA GLY A 17 -5.65 25.11 -0.96
C GLY A 17 -4.30 25.78 -1.19
N ARG A 18 -4.23 26.68 -2.18
CA ARG A 18 -3.03 27.48 -2.50
C ARG A 18 -3.38 28.96 -2.63
N GLN A 19 -2.42 29.79 -2.23
CA GLN A 19 -2.56 31.24 -2.21
C GLN A 19 -1.19 31.87 -2.45
N GLU A 20 -1.17 33.04 -3.09
CA GLU A 20 0.04 33.83 -3.29
C GLU A 20 0.74 34.14 -1.96
N THR A 21 2.06 34.02 -1.94
CA THR A 21 2.90 34.17 -0.74
C THR A 21 2.81 35.56 -0.11
N GLU A 22 2.52 36.60 -0.89
CA GLU A 22 2.35 37.97 -0.39
C GLU A 22 1.16 38.08 0.57
N LYS A 23 0.07 37.33 0.30
CA LYS A 23 -1.13 37.28 1.15
C LYS A 23 -0.93 36.47 2.44
N LEU A 24 0.22 35.81 2.60
CA LEU A 24 0.60 35.08 3.82
C LEU A 24 1.34 35.96 4.83
N ARG A 25 1.76 37.19 4.48
CA ARG A 25 2.48 38.06 5.41
C ARG A 25 1.53 38.68 6.45
N LEU A 26 1.95 38.69 7.72
CA LEU A 26 1.24 39.37 8.81
C LEU A 26 1.96 40.70 9.15
N PRO A 27 1.23 41.83 9.24
CA PRO A 27 1.85 43.10 9.62
C PRO A 27 2.21 43.12 11.11
N VAL A 28 3.47 43.41 11.44
CA VAL A 28 3.99 43.40 12.83
C VAL A 28 3.35 44.47 13.71
N LYS A 29 2.91 45.60 13.13
CA LYS A 29 2.30 46.75 13.83
C LYS A 29 0.80 46.92 13.52
N GLY A 30 0.13 45.86 13.07
CA GLY A 30 -1.31 45.92 12.77
C GLY A 30 -2.16 46.20 14.02
N SER A 31 -3.25 46.96 13.86
CA SER A 31 -4.23 47.11 14.95
C SER A 31 -5.01 45.80 15.14
N LEU A 32 -5.64 45.62 16.31
CA LEU A 32 -6.47 44.45 16.58
C LEU A 32 -7.60 44.28 15.54
N GLY A 33 -8.15 45.39 15.01
CA GLY A 33 -9.17 45.36 13.96
C GLY A 33 -8.68 44.67 12.69
N VAL A 34 -7.48 45.04 12.21
CA VAL A 34 -6.86 44.45 11.02
C VAL A 34 -6.74 42.92 11.14
N PHE A 35 -6.33 42.43 12.30
CA PHE A 35 -6.20 40.99 12.52
C PHE A 35 -7.56 40.28 12.63
N LYS A 36 -8.62 40.93 13.14
CA LYS A 36 -9.98 40.36 13.17
C LYS A 36 -10.55 40.23 11.76
N ASP A 37 -10.32 41.24 10.93
CA ASP A 37 -10.71 41.24 9.53
C ASP A 37 -9.97 40.13 8.77
N LEU A 38 -8.66 40.00 8.99
CA LEU A 38 -7.85 38.94 8.37
C LEU A 38 -8.28 37.54 8.82
N GLN A 39 -8.60 37.35 10.10
CA GLN A 39 -9.15 36.09 10.60
C GLN A 39 -10.47 35.74 9.90
N SER A 40 -11.35 36.72 9.72
CA SER A 40 -12.64 36.54 9.04
C SER A 40 -12.43 36.21 7.55
N GLN A 41 -11.50 36.88 6.89
CA GLN A 41 -11.12 36.59 5.49
C GLN A 41 -10.61 35.15 5.33
N TRP A 42 -9.70 34.69 6.19
CA TRP A 42 -9.19 33.31 6.10
C TRP A 42 -10.25 32.26 6.43
N LYS A 43 -11.17 32.58 7.35
CA LYS A 43 -12.31 31.71 7.62
C LYS A 43 -13.20 31.57 6.38
N ASN A 44 -13.57 32.69 5.76
CA ASN A 44 -14.39 32.69 4.53
C ASN A 44 -13.66 31.96 3.39
N ARG A 45 -12.36 32.21 3.20
CA ARG A 45 -11.57 31.53 2.15
C ARG A 45 -11.50 30.01 2.36
N LEU A 46 -11.35 29.55 3.60
CA LEU A 46 -11.39 28.13 3.93
C LEU A 46 -12.76 27.52 3.62
N GLU A 47 -13.84 28.20 3.99
CA GLU A 47 -15.22 27.75 3.71
C GLU A 47 -15.52 27.73 2.19
N GLU A 48 -15.05 28.72 1.44
CA GLU A 48 -15.13 28.74 -0.03
C GLU A 48 -14.36 27.58 -0.64
N TRP A 49 -13.12 27.36 -0.21
CA TRP A 49 -12.29 26.25 -0.69
C TRP A 49 -12.94 24.90 -0.41
N GLN A 50 -13.53 24.70 0.76
CA GLN A 50 -14.25 23.46 1.07
C GLN A 50 -15.43 23.22 0.11
N LYS A 51 -16.15 24.27 -0.28
CA LYS A 51 -17.23 24.17 -1.29
C LYS A 51 -16.67 23.84 -2.67
N GLU A 52 -15.58 24.49 -3.07
CA GLU A 52 -14.88 24.20 -4.34
C GLU A 52 -14.40 22.74 -4.38
N CYS A 53 -13.82 22.24 -3.28
CA CYS A 53 -13.40 20.84 -3.14
C CYS A 53 -14.55 19.86 -3.40
N VAL A 54 -15.71 20.09 -2.77
CA VAL A 54 -16.91 19.26 -2.94
C VAL A 54 -17.39 19.28 -4.41
N GLN A 55 -17.41 20.46 -5.03
CA GLN A 55 -17.79 20.61 -6.43
C GLN A 55 -16.84 19.86 -7.37
N LEU A 56 -15.53 20.00 -7.19
CA LEU A 56 -14.52 19.30 -7.98
C LEU A 56 -14.65 17.77 -7.86
N ARG A 57 -14.86 17.27 -6.64
CA ARG A 57 -15.06 15.85 -6.35
C ARG A 57 -16.35 15.28 -6.97
N THR A 58 -17.38 16.13 -7.08
CA THR A 58 -18.66 15.76 -7.69
C THR A 58 -18.57 15.71 -9.22
N ILE A 59 -17.91 16.71 -9.83
CA ILE A 59 -17.76 16.83 -11.29
C ILE A 59 -16.73 15.83 -11.83
N SER A 60 -15.68 15.53 -11.05
CA SER A 60 -14.60 14.64 -11.46
C SER A 60 -14.35 13.54 -10.42
N PRO A 61 -15.07 12.41 -10.52
CA PRO A 61 -14.98 11.32 -9.54
C PRO A 61 -13.59 10.71 -9.35
N ILE A 62 -12.71 10.81 -10.36
CA ILE A 62 -11.31 10.37 -10.24
C ILE A 62 -10.55 11.11 -9.14
N LEU A 63 -10.94 12.35 -8.82
CA LEU A 63 -10.36 13.11 -7.71
C LEU A 63 -10.68 12.50 -6.34
N ASN A 64 -11.68 11.61 -6.25
CA ASN A 64 -11.99 10.90 -5.00
C ASN A 64 -10.96 9.83 -4.63
N TYR A 65 -9.95 9.60 -5.48
CA TYR A 65 -8.84 8.68 -5.25
C TYR A 65 -7.58 9.35 -4.71
N PHE A 66 -7.57 10.69 -4.68
CA PHE A 66 -6.40 11.47 -4.31
C PHE A 66 -6.79 12.62 -3.40
N THR A 67 -5.95 12.92 -2.43
CA THR A 67 -6.00 14.23 -1.78
C THR A 67 -5.59 15.30 -2.80
N PHE A 68 -6.11 16.52 -2.69
CA PHE A 68 -5.72 17.62 -3.58
C PHE A 68 -4.22 17.91 -3.48
N ASN A 69 -3.63 17.70 -2.31
CA ASN A 69 -2.20 17.79 -2.09
C ASN A 69 -1.41 16.72 -2.88
N GLU A 70 -1.88 15.47 -2.93
CA GLU A 70 -1.31 14.46 -3.82
C GLU A 70 -1.49 14.83 -5.29
N VAL A 71 -2.67 15.32 -5.70
CA VAL A 71 -2.91 15.76 -7.09
C VAL A 71 -1.89 16.83 -7.49
N ARG A 72 -1.67 17.85 -6.65
CA ARG A 72 -0.66 18.89 -6.93
C ARG A 72 0.76 18.33 -7.00
N CYS A 73 1.12 17.39 -6.11
CA CYS A 73 2.41 16.70 -6.17
C CYS A 73 2.57 15.94 -7.50
N LEU A 74 1.55 15.19 -7.90
CA LEU A 74 1.53 14.45 -9.17
C LEU A 74 1.56 15.40 -10.37
N SER A 75 0.85 16.53 -10.34
CA SER A 75 0.92 17.56 -11.40
C SER A 75 2.34 18.09 -11.59
N LYS A 76 3.09 18.30 -10.49
CA LYS A 76 4.51 18.66 -10.58
C LYS A 76 5.33 17.58 -11.27
N LYS A 77 5.17 16.30 -10.86
CA LYS A 77 5.88 15.18 -11.49
C LYS A 77 5.48 15.01 -12.96
N LEU A 78 4.21 15.19 -13.30
CA LEU A 78 3.71 15.14 -14.67
C LEU A 78 4.35 16.24 -15.53
N ASN A 79 4.44 17.48 -15.02
CA ASN A 79 5.14 18.56 -15.70
C ASN A 79 6.61 18.22 -15.94
N ASP A 80 7.30 17.67 -14.94
CA ASP A 80 8.69 17.27 -15.07
C ASP A 80 8.86 16.19 -16.16
N ILE A 81 7.94 15.21 -16.22
CA ILE A 81 7.96 14.12 -17.20
C ILE A 81 7.65 14.61 -18.62
N VAL A 82 6.61 15.43 -18.82
CA VAL A 82 6.25 15.90 -20.17
C VAL A 82 7.30 16.85 -20.74
N ASN A 83 8.06 17.54 -19.88
CA ASN A 83 9.20 18.36 -20.29
C ASN A 83 10.44 17.52 -20.69
N CYS A 84 10.44 16.21 -20.41
CA CYS A 84 11.53 15.32 -20.84
C CYS A 84 11.32 14.78 -22.26
N ARG A 85 12.42 14.29 -22.86
CA ARG A 85 12.40 13.57 -24.14
C ARG A 85 11.47 12.37 -24.08
N GLN A 86 10.72 12.14 -25.16
CA GLN A 86 9.67 11.12 -25.21
C GLN A 86 10.19 9.71 -24.89
N GLU A 87 11.39 9.36 -25.36
CA GLU A 87 12.07 8.08 -25.13
C GLU A 87 12.31 7.74 -23.65
N HIS A 88 12.33 8.74 -22.75
CA HIS A 88 12.53 8.54 -21.31
C HIS A 88 11.23 8.63 -20.50
N ARG A 89 10.10 8.98 -21.11
CA ARG A 89 8.86 9.21 -20.36
C ARG A 89 8.31 7.92 -19.76
N ALA A 90 8.38 6.81 -20.49
CA ALA A 90 7.86 5.52 -20.03
C ALA A 90 8.51 5.06 -18.71
N ILE A 91 9.84 5.18 -18.59
CA ILE A 91 10.59 4.76 -17.40
C ILE A 91 10.36 5.69 -16.19
N LEU A 92 10.09 6.98 -16.42
CA LEU A 92 9.68 7.87 -15.34
C LEU A 92 8.23 7.59 -14.92
N CYS A 93 7.34 7.34 -15.89
CA CYS A 93 5.94 7.02 -15.62
C CYS A 93 5.80 5.75 -14.79
N SER A 94 6.56 4.68 -15.08
CA SER A 94 6.53 3.42 -14.34
C SER A 94 6.87 3.59 -12.85
N ARG A 95 7.65 4.60 -12.50
CA ARG A 95 8.05 4.87 -11.10
C ARG A 95 7.18 5.90 -10.39
N PHE A 96 6.82 6.98 -11.07
CA PHE A 96 6.29 8.17 -10.41
C PHE A 96 4.77 8.34 -10.56
N ILE A 97 4.17 7.74 -11.59
CA ILE A 97 2.76 7.93 -11.93
C ILE A 97 2.00 6.60 -11.86
N LEU A 98 2.50 5.54 -12.50
CA LEU A 98 1.82 4.26 -12.62
C LEU A 98 1.38 3.68 -11.26
N PRO A 99 2.21 3.66 -10.20
CA PRO A 99 1.79 3.10 -8.91
C PRO A 99 0.63 3.84 -8.25
N PHE A 100 0.44 5.14 -8.55
CA PHE A 100 -0.70 5.92 -8.07
C PHE A 100 -1.98 5.56 -8.84
N LEU A 101 -1.87 5.36 -10.16
CA LEU A 101 -3.01 4.97 -10.99
C LEU A 101 -3.44 3.52 -10.74
N GLN A 102 -2.50 2.65 -10.37
CA GLN A 102 -2.76 1.27 -9.96
C GLN A 102 -3.58 1.14 -8.66
N ARG A 103 -3.77 2.24 -7.91
CA ARG A 103 -4.76 2.30 -6.82
C ARG A 103 -6.19 2.14 -7.35
N ILE A 104 -6.46 2.71 -8.54
CA ILE A 104 -7.78 2.73 -9.16
C ILE A 104 -7.99 1.47 -10.02
N ASP A 105 -7.02 1.17 -10.88
CA ASP A 105 -7.02 -0.04 -11.71
C ASP A 105 -5.74 -0.85 -11.45
N PRO A 106 -5.80 -1.87 -10.59
CA PRO A 106 -4.66 -2.72 -10.28
C PRO A 106 -4.06 -3.43 -11.50
N ASN A 107 -4.81 -3.59 -12.58
CA ASN A 107 -4.34 -4.25 -13.80
C ASN A 107 -3.67 -3.28 -14.78
N LEU A 108 -3.65 -1.98 -14.48
CA LEU A 108 -3.03 -0.99 -15.33
C LEU A 108 -1.53 -1.26 -15.45
N SER A 109 -1.06 -1.49 -16.67
CA SER A 109 0.36 -1.80 -16.95
C SER A 109 1.16 -0.65 -17.55
N ASP A 110 0.48 0.39 -18.06
CA ASP A 110 1.14 1.53 -18.69
C ASP A 110 0.37 2.83 -18.41
N ALA A 111 1.09 3.83 -17.91
CA ALA A 111 0.56 5.16 -17.63
C ALA A 111 0.85 6.17 -18.74
N LEU A 112 1.77 5.85 -19.67
CA LEU A 112 2.23 6.79 -20.70
C LEU A 112 1.09 7.35 -21.57
N PRO A 113 0.08 6.56 -22.01
CA PRO A 113 -1.01 7.08 -22.83
C PRO A 113 -1.83 8.19 -22.15
N PHE A 114 -1.90 8.17 -20.82
CA PHE A 114 -2.57 9.22 -20.05
C PHE A 114 -1.64 10.42 -19.84
N VAL A 115 -0.36 10.17 -19.56
CA VAL A 115 0.64 11.24 -19.40
C VAL A 115 0.85 12.03 -20.69
N GLU A 116 0.74 11.41 -21.87
CA GLU A 116 0.83 12.13 -23.15
C GLU A 116 -0.33 13.11 -23.40
N LYS A 117 -1.48 12.90 -22.73
CA LYS A 117 -2.60 13.86 -22.74
C LYS A 117 -2.37 15.06 -21.80
N TRP A 118 -1.38 14.98 -20.90
CA TRP A 118 -1.08 16.04 -19.96
C TRP A 118 -0.39 17.22 -20.66
N LYS A 119 -1.01 18.39 -20.57
CA LYS A 119 -0.41 19.68 -20.93
C LYS A 119 0.22 20.31 -19.69
N PHE A 120 1.35 20.99 -19.88
CA PHE A 120 2.01 21.68 -18.78
C PHE A 120 1.06 22.69 -18.12
N GLU A 121 0.90 22.59 -16.80
CA GLU A 121 0.02 23.47 -16.02
C GLU A 121 0.64 23.71 -14.64
N ALA A 122 0.56 24.93 -14.11
CA ALA A 122 1.18 25.25 -12.83
C ALA A 122 0.56 24.39 -11.72
N ALA A 123 1.37 23.55 -11.05
CA ALA A 123 0.90 22.60 -10.04
C ALA A 123 0.17 23.27 -8.85
N GLU A 124 0.52 24.52 -8.56
CA GLU A 124 -0.10 25.33 -7.51
C GLU A 124 -1.42 25.99 -7.96
N GLY A 125 -1.73 26.00 -9.26
CA GLY A 125 -2.97 26.55 -9.81
C GLY A 125 -4.13 25.56 -9.79
N ASP A 126 -5.36 26.04 -9.68
CA ASP A 126 -6.55 25.17 -9.59
C ASP A 126 -6.88 24.48 -10.92
N LYS A 127 -6.42 25.05 -12.04
CA LYS A 127 -6.51 24.42 -13.36
C LYS A 127 -5.85 23.04 -13.41
N ALA A 128 -4.77 22.84 -12.65
CA ALA A 128 -4.10 21.54 -12.56
C ALA A 128 -5.03 20.46 -12.01
N LEU A 129 -5.91 20.81 -11.06
CA LEU A 129 -6.88 19.88 -10.47
C LEU A 129 -7.94 19.46 -11.49
N THR A 130 -8.54 20.42 -12.19
CA THR A 130 -9.53 20.16 -13.24
C THR A 130 -8.92 19.36 -14.38
N GLN A 131 -7.71 19.72 -14.82
CA GLN A 131 -7.01 18.99 -15.87
C GLN A 131 -6.67 17.56 -15.46
N PHE A 132 -6.22 17.34 -14.22
CA PHE A 132 -5.98 16.00 -13.70
C PHE A 132 -7.26 15.17 -13.74
N GLY A 133 -8.36 15.78 -13.29
CA GLY A 133 -9.70 15.21 -13.37
C GLY A 133 -10.07 14.74 -14.78
N THR A 134 -9.83 15.59 -15.79
CA THR A 134 -10.13 15.28 -17.19
C THR A 134 -9.22 14.19 -17.75
N VAL A 135 -7.89 14.33 -17.59
CA VAL A 135 -6.90 13.43 -18.20
C VAL A 135 -7.04 11.99 -17.73
N PHE A 136 -7.35 11.77 -16.46
CA PHE A 136 -7.43 10.44 -15.86
C PHE A 136 -8.87 9.92 -15.71
N SER A 137 -9.88 10.66 -16.18
CA SER A 137 -11.29 10.24 -16.14
C SER A 137 -11.57 8.94 -16.91
N ASP A 138 -10.81 8.66 -17.97
CA ASP A 138 -10.94 7.45 -18.78
C ASP A 138 -10.62 6.18 -17.97
N ILE A 139 -9.66 6.23 -17.05
CA ILE A 139 -9.31 5.08 -16.18
C ILE A 139 -10.53 4.68 -15.34
N TRP A 140 -11.19 5.68 -14.77
CA TRP A 140 -12.41 5.48 -14.00
C TRP A 140 -13.56 4.92 -14.85
N THR A 141 -13.72 5.41 -16.07
CA THR A 141 -14.80 4.98 -16.97
C THR A 141 -14.61 3.54 -17.45
N ASN A 142 -13.38 3.15 -17.75
CA ASN A 142 -13.05 1.79 -18.20
C ASN A 142 -13.25 0.75 -17.08
N LEU A 143 -12.96 1.11 -15.82
CA LEU A 143 -13.21 0.25 -14.65
C LEU A 143 -14.71 -0.06 -14.48
N LYS A 144 -15.57 0.91 -14.80
CA LYS A 144 -17.04 0.72 -14.74
C LYS A 144 -17.54 -0.27 -15.79
N GLN A 145 -16.87 -0.34 -16.94
CA GLN A 145 -17.26 -1.22 -18.06
C GLN A 145 -16.72 -2.65 -17.91
N SER A 146 -15.65 -2.87 -17.15
CA SER A 146 -15.04 -4.20 -16.92
C SER A 146 -15.66 -4.99 -15.75
N GLY A 147 -16.81 -4.53 -15.24
CA GLY A 147 -17.44 -4.92 -13.97
C GLY A 147 -17.32 -6.39 -13.60
N SER A 148 -16.52 -6.65 -12.56
CA SER A 148 -16.59 -7.86 -11.74
C SER A 148 -18.01 -8.01 -11.20
N ILE A 149 -18.60 -9.17 -11.41
CA ILE A 149 -20.01 -9.47 -11.14
C ILE A 149 -20.30 -9.33 -9.64
N TYR A 150 -20.96 -8.24 -9.24
CA TYR A 150 -21.53 -8.08 -7.90
C TYR A 150 -22.69 -9.09 -7.75
N ARG A 151 -22.41 -10.24 -7.13
CA ARG A 151 -23.46 -11.21 -6.81
C ARG A 151 -24.07 -10.89 -5.45
N ASN A 152 -25.40 -10.93 -5.45
CA ASN A 152 -26.25 -10.80 -4.29
C ASN A 152 -25.95 -11.93 -3.29
N VAL A 153 -25.22 -11.64 -2.21
CA VAL A 153 -25.16 -12.51 -1.01
C VAL A 153 -25.07 -11.64 0.25
N SER A 154 -26.13 -10.90 0.56
CA SER A 154 -26.32 -10.30 1.90
C SER A 154 -26.41 -11.43 2.93
N SER A 155 -25.26 -11.86 3.44
CA SER A 155 -25.11 -12.85 4.51
C SER A 155 -24.55 -12.24 5.80
N CYS A 156 -24.07 -10.99 5.74
CA CYS A 156 -23.44 -10.30 6.88
C CYS A 156 -24.33 -9.23 7.55
N GLY A 157 -25.60 -9.08 7.14
CA GLY A 157 -26.52 -8.12 7.75
C GLY A 157 -26.15 -6.64 7.52
N LEU A 158 -25.32 -6.34 6.51
CA LEU A 158 -24.99 -4.97 6.14
C LEU A 158 -26.20 -4.29 5.49
N GLU A 159 -26.41 -3.03 5.83
CA GLU A 159 -27.49 -2.22 5.28
C GLU A 159 -26.96 -1.16 4.32
N TYR A 160 -27.66 -0.98 3.20
CA TYR A 160 -27.37 0.06 2.21
C TYR A 160 -27.96 1.41 2.62
N GLY A 161 -27.34 2.49 2.15
CA GLY A 161 -27.84 3.86 2.31
C GLY A 161 -27.60 4.45 3.71
N LYS A 162 -26.92 3.70 4.59
CA LYS A 162 -26.50 4.16 5.91
C LYS A 162 -25.10 3.62 6.25
N PRO A 163 -24.33 4.27 7.13
CA PRO A 163 -23.09 3.68 7.63
C PRO A 163 -23.40 2.43 8.47
N ASN A 164 -22.46 1.49 8.53
CA ASN A 164 -22.56 0.30 9.36
C ASN A 164 -21.40 0.29 10.36
N LEU A 165 -21.67 0.43 11.65
CA LEU A 165 -20.64 0.42 12.70
C LEU A 165 -20.43 -1.01 13.21
N ILE A 166 -19.17 -1.44 13.30
CA ILE A 166 -18.80 -2.77 13.79
C ILE A 166 -17.70 -2.62 14.84
N ILE A 167 -17.96 -3.13 16.03
CA ILE A 167 -16.98 -3.12 17.13
C ILE A 167 -16.20 -4.44 17.14
N GLN A 168 -14.91 -4.38 16.82
CA GLN A 168 -14.05 -5.54 16.62
C GLN A 168 -12.69 -5.33 17.31
N ASN A 169 -12.07 -6.40 17.80
CA ASN A 169 -10.71 -6.30 18.35
C ASN A 169 -9.68 -6.10 17.23
N THR A 170 -8.61 -5.33 17.51
CA THR A 170 -7.54 -5.05 16.53
C THR A 170 -6.80 -6.29 16.05
N ASN A 171 -6.75 -7.36 16.85
CA ASN A 171 -6.18 -8.65 16.44
C ASN A 171 -7.06 -9.44 15.45
N GLN A 172 -8.25 -8.93 15.13
CA GLN A 172 -9.22 -9.51 14.20
C GLN A 172 -9.35 -8.67 12.92
N MET A 173 -8.32 -7.89 12.57
CA MET A 173 -8.30 -7.03 11.38
C MET A 173 -8.69 -7.77 10.09
N LEU A 174 -8.28 -9.03 9.94
CA LEU A 174 -8.59 -9.83 8.77
C LEU A 174 -10.08 -10.18 8.61
N ASN A 175 -10.89 -10.04 9.65
CA ASN A 175 -12.33 -10.30 9.55
C ASN A 175 -12.99 -9.37 8.54
N VAL A 176 -12.39 -8.21 8.23
CA VAL A 176 -12.84 -7.33 7.15
C VAL A 176 -12.91 -8.06 5.80
N LEU A 177 -12.03 -9.04 5.55
CA LEU A 177 -12.02 -9.82 4.31
C LEU A 177 -13.30 -10.64 4.11
N GLU A 178 -13.95 -11.06 5.20
CA GLU A 178 -15.24 -11.77 5.11
C GLU A 178 -16.34 -10.84 4.59
N LEU A 179 -16.32 -9.56 4.96
CA LEU A 179 -17.26 -8.57 4.42
C LEU A 179 -17.12 -8.46 2.91
N PHE A 180 -15.88 -8.31 2.44
CA PHE A 180 -15.57 -8.16 1.02
C PHE A 180 -15.93 -9.42 0.22
N LYS A 181 -15.63 -10.60 0.77
CA LYS A 181 -16.09 -11.86 0.20
C LYS A 181 -17.61 -11.96 0.12
N SER A 182 -18.34 -11.50 1.15
CA SER A 182 -19.82 -11.56 1.17
C SER A 182 -20.46 -10.72 0.05
N VAL A 183 -19.81 -9.64 -0.37
CA VAL A 183 -20.25 -8.80 -1.49
C VAL A 183 -19.60 -9.18 -2.83
N GLY A 184 -18.78 -10.24 -2.86
CA GLY A 184 -18.12 -10.73 -4.06
C GLY A 184 -17.00 -9.83 -4.60
N VAL A 185 -16.39 -8.99 -3.74
CA VAL A 185 -15.33 -8.04 -4.12
C VAL A 185 -13.99 -8.48 -3.54
N ILE A 186 -12.92 -8.37 -4.34
CA ILE A 186 -11.55 -8.46 -3.83
C ILE A 186 -11.16 -7.06 -3.35
N PRO A 187 -10.86 -6.87 -2.06
CA PRO A 187 -10.51 -5.55 -1.55
C PRO A 187 -9.21 -5.04 -2.16
N CYS A 188 -9.12 -3.74 -2.36
CA CYS A 188 -7.89 -3.03 -2.74
C CYS A 188 -7.71 -1.81 -1.82
N SER A 189 -6.60 -1.09 -1.95
CA SER A 189 -6.28 0.05 -1.06
C SER A 189 -7.33 1.16 -1.04
N GLU A 190 -8.12 1.30 -2.09
CA GLU A 190 -9.13 2.35 -2.18
C GLU A 190 -10.45 1.95 -1.52
N HIS A 191 -10.69 0.64 -1.36
CA HIS A 191 -11.84 0.09 -0.66
C HIS A 191 -11.67 0.13 0.87
N ILE A 192 -10.45 -0.07 1.37
CA ILE A 192 -10.16 -0.14 2.81
C ILE A 192 -9.15 0.93 3.19
N LEU A 193 -9.58 1.92 3.97
CA LEU A 193 -8.69 2.89 4.60
C LEU A 193 -8.43 2.50 6.06
N ILE A 194 -7.18 2.15 6.36
CA ILE A 194 -6.74 1.85 7.73
C ILE A 194 -6.17 3.12 8.33
N CYS A 195 -6.82 3.64 9.38
CA CYS A 195 -6.36 4.84 10.06
C CYS A 195 -5.00 4.59 10.75
N LYS A 196 -4.09 5.53 10.51
CA LYS A 196 -2.79 5.68 11.16
C LYS A 196 -2.79 7.03 11.89
N GLU A 197 -1.84 7.25 12.79
CA GLU A 197 -1.74 8.51 13.54
C GLU A 197 -1.62 9.75 12.62
N ASN A 198 -1.04 9.56 11.43
CA ASN A 198 -0.85 10.60 10.43
C ASN A 198 -1.93 10.62 9.33
N THR A 199 -2.96 9.76 9.41
CA THR A 199 -4.07 9.79 8.44
C THR A 199 -4.81 11.13 8.55
N THR A 200 -5.00 11.77 7.42
CA THR A 200 -5.61 13.10 7.30
C THR A 200 -7.13 13.01 7.19
N GLU A 201 -7.80 14.11 7.55
CA GLU A 201 -9.24 14.26 7.34
C GLU A 201 -9.62 14.12 5.85
N GLU A 202 -8.76 14.58 4.94
CA GLU A 202 -9.02 14.53 3.50
C GLU A 202 -8.95 13.10 2.93
N GLU A 203 -8.06 12.23 3.41
CA GLU A 203 -8.05 10.81 3.01
C GLU A 203 -9.38 10.11 3.36
N ILE A 204 -9.95 10.45 4.51
CA ILE A 204 -11.25 9.91 4.94
C ILE A 204 -12.38 10.54 4.11
N GLU A 205 -12.30 11.83 3.81
CA GLU A 205 -13.22 12.50 2.89
C GLU A 205 -13.23 11.84 1.50
N CYS A 206 -12.05 11.54 0.94
CA CYS A 206 -11.92 10.77 -0.30
C CYS A 206 -12.67 9.43 -0.24
N LEU A 207 -12.46 8.64 0.83
CA LEU A 207 -13.17 7.37 1.04
C LEU A 207 -14.69 7.56 1.07
N LEU A 208 -15.18 8.56 1.80
CA LEU A 208 -16.61 8.86 1.90
C LEU A 208 -17.20 9.26 0.54
N PHE A 209 -16.52 10.13 -0.20
CA PHE A 209 -16.95 10.52 -1.55
C PHE A 209 -16.96 9.32 -2.51
N ARG A 210 -15.98 8.41 -2.43
CA ARG A 210 -16.02 7.17 -3.22
C ARG A 210 -17.24 6.32 -2.90
N ALA A 211 -17.58 6.20 -1.61
CA ALA A 211 -18.75 5.44 -1.17
C ALA A 211 -20.07 6.03 -1.69
N ILE A 212 -20.26 7.35 -1.56
CA ILE A 212 -21.54 8.00 -1.88
C ILE A 212 -21.65 8.45 -3.35
N SER A 213 -20.55 8.56 -4.09
CA SER A 213 -20.57 8.95 -5.52
C SER A 213 -20.61 7.74 -6.46
N ALA A 214 -20.58 6.52 -5.93
CA ALA A 214 -20.75 5.29 -6.68
C ALA A 214 -22.19 5.15 -7.16
N LYS A 215 -22.59 5.92 -8.18
CA LYS A 215 -23.91 5.80 -8.79
C LYS A 215 -24.05 4.40 -9.41
N VAL A 216 -25.05 3.67 -8.93
CA VAL A 216 -25.62 2.52 -9.63
C VAL A 216 -26.34 3.03 -10.87
N TYR A 217 -26.06 2.44 -12.02
CA TYR A 217 -26.75 2.77 -13.27
C TYR A 217 -28.24 2.45 -13.13
N GLU A 218 -29.08 3.47 -13.17
CA GLU A 218 -30.36 3.39 -13.87
C GLU A 218 -30.10 4.04 -15.23
N GLU A 219 -30.14 3.28 -16.31
CA GLU A 219 -30.27 3.90 -17.62
C GLU A 219 -31.62 4.62 -17.61
N ASP A 220 -31.60 5.95 -17.76
CA ASP A 220 -32.79 6.72 -18.06
C ASP A 220 -33.43 6.12 -19.33
N GLU A 221 -34.51 5.35 -19.16
CA GLU A 221 -35.44 5.00 -20.23
C GLU A 221 -36.13 6.27 -20.75
N GLN A 222 -35.41 7.14 -21.45
CA GLN A 222 -36.02 8.33 -22.02
C GLN A 222 -35.25 8.95 -23.18
N GLU A 223 -34.81 8.16 -24.17
CA GLU A 223 -34.66 8.67 -25.55
C GLU A 223 -34.45 7.56 -26.59
N GLN A 224 -35.52 6.83 -26.94
CA GLN A 224 -35.60 6.15 -28.24
C GLN A 224 -37.07 5.86 -28.62
N LYS A 225 -37.87 6.93 -28.78
CA LYS A 225 -39.01 6.88 -29.69
C LYS A 225 -38.49 7.22 -31.07
N LEU A 226 -38.23 6.20 -31.90
CA LEU A 226 -38.44 6.16 -33.35
C LEU A 226 -37.74 4.93 -33.93
N ALA A 227 -38.51 3.87 -34.17
CA ALA A 227 -38.49 3.00 -35.36
C ALA A 227 -39.01 1.60 -34.99
N ALA A 228 -40.04 1.17 -35.71
CA ALA A 228 -40.69 -0.11 -35.52
C ALA A 228 -39.75 -1.29 -35.80
N THR A 229 -39.40 -2.05 -34.76
CA THR A 229 -39.02 -3.47 -34.84
C THR A 229 -39.41 -4.16 -33.52
N PRO A 230 -39.71 -5.47 -33.51
CA PRO A 230 -40.18 -6.16 -32.31
C PRO A 230 -39.07 -6.21 -31.25
N PRO A 231 -39.39 -6.15 -29.95
CA PRO A 231 -38.38 -6.07 -28.91
C PRO A 231 -37.58 -7.38 -28.84
N PRO A 232 -36.24 -7.30 -28.70
CA PRO A 232 -35.47 -8.44 -28.26
C PRO A 232 -35.88 -8.81 -26.83
N ILE A 233 -35.87 -10.11 -26.54
CA ILE A 233 -36.11 -10.70 -25.22
C ILE A 233 -35.28 -9.91 -24.18
N PRO A 234 -35.87 -9.42 -23.07
CA PRO A 234 -35.14 -8.64 -22.09
C PRO A 234 -34.04 -9.53 -21.49
N SER A 235 -32.78 -9.23 -21.82
CA SER A 235 -31.66 -9.68 -21.02
C SER A 235 -31.89 -9.13 -19.61
N LYS A 236 -31.87 -10.00 -18.59
CA LYS A 236 -31.95 -9.58 -17.19
C LYS A 236 -30.83 -8.58 -16.94
N GLN A 237 -31.17 -7.29 -16.90
CA GLN A 237 -30.28 -6.23 -16.41
C GLN A 237 -29.91 -6.59 -14.97
N ILE A 238 -28.63 -6.88 -14.74
CA ILE A 238 -28.10 -7.09 -13.40
C ILE A 238 -27.89 -5.69 -12.82
N ALA A 239 -28.76 -5.25 -11.92
CA ALA A 239 -28.55 -4.03 -11.16
C ALA A 239 -27.20 -4.14 -10.42
N LEU A 240 -26.22 -3.33 -10.85
CA LEU A 240 -24.89 -3.27 -10.24
C LEU A 240 -25.04 -2.74 -8.81
N GLN A 241 -24.75 -3.55 -7.79
CA GLN A 241 -24.76 -3.06 -6.41
C GLN A 241 -23.54 -2.16 -6.15
N PRO A 242 -23.64 -1.16 -5.27
CA PRO A 242 -22.51 -0.29 -4.95
C PRO A 242 -21.39 -1.09 -4.26
N PRO A 243 -20.11 -0.77 -4.53
CA PRO A 243 -18.98 -1.43 -3.88
C PRO A 243 -18.95 -1.11 -2.38
N LEU A 244 -18.37 -2.04 -1.61
CA LEU A 244 -18.15 -1.88 -0.19
C LEU A 244 -16.91 -1.01 0.07
N TYR A 245 -17.07 0.02 0.90
CA TYR A 245 -15.96 0.80 1.44
C TYR A 245 -15.87 0.65 2.96
N CYS A 246 -14.65 0.65 3.49
CA CYS A 246 -14.38 0.40 4.90
C CYS A 246 -13.37 1.40 5.47
N LEU A 247 -13.75 2.04 6.59
CA LEU A 247 -12.83 2.79 7.44
C LEU A 247 -12.48 1.94 8.66
N MET A 248 -11.20 1.71 8.91
CA MET A 248 -10.74 0.89 10.04
C MET A 248 -9.96 1.70 11.08
N TRP A 249 -10.26 1.45 12.35
CA TRP A 249 -9.55 1.96 13.53
C TRP A 249 -9.52 3.50 13.67
N PRO A 250 -10.66 4.20 13.53
CA PRO A 250 -10.69 5.67 13.63
C PRO A 250 -10.16 6.22 14.97
N GLU A 251 -10.19 5.42 16.03
CA GLU A 251 -9.61 5.76 17.34
C GLU A 251 -8.07 5.94 17.34
N VAL A 252 -7.36 5.49 16.29
CA VAL A 252 -5.92 5.74 16.13
C VAL A 252 -5.63 7.19 15.72
N LEU A 253 -6.64 7.89 15.21
CA LEU A 253 -6.50 9.29 14.79
C LEU A 253 -6.26 10.20 16.01
N PRO A 254 -5.42 11.24 15.88
CA PRO A 254 -5.32 12.28 16.88
C PRO A 254 -6.69 12.90 17.18
N LEU A 255 -6.93 13.27 18.44
CA LEU A 255 -8.24 13.76 18.91
C LEU A 255 -8.81 14.87 18.01
N GLU A 256 -8.00 15.88 17.67
CA GLU A 256 -8.42 17.00 16.82
C GLU A 256 -8.79 16.55 15.38
N THR A 257 -8.15 15.50 14.87
CA THR A 257 -8.50 14.91 13.57
C THR A 257 -9.79 14.10 13.69
N LEU A 258 -9.94 13.28 14.73
CA LEU A 258 -11.14 12.49 14.99
C LEU A 258 -12.39 13.38 15.17
N GLU A 259 -12.26 14.52 15.84
CA GLU A 259 -13.32 15.51 15.97
C GLU A 259 -13.79 16.04 14.61
N ARG A 260 -12.84 16.39 13.74
CA ARG A 260 -13.13 16.87 12.38
C ARG A 260 -13.75 15.78 11.53
N VAL A 261 -13.26 14.56 11.61
CA VAL A 261 -13.82 13.38 10.93
C VAL A 261 -15.24 13.10 11.41
N THR A 262 -15.51 13.22 12.71
CA THR A 262 -16.87 13.06 13.25
C THR A 262 -17.82 14.11 12.69
N LYS A 263 -17.37 15.36 12.55
CA LYS A 263 -18.14 16.43 11.88
C LYS A 263 -18.33 16.14 10.40
N LEU A 264 -17.31 15.63 9.71
CA LEU A 264 -17.37 15.26 8.30
C LEU A 264 -18.42 14.17 8.05
N PHE A 265 -18.42 13.09 8.85
CA PHE A 265 -19.47 12.06 8.81
C PHE A 265 -20.85 12.64 9.04
N HIS A 266 -20.99 13.57 9.99
CA HIS A 266 -22.26 14.24 10.21
C HIS A 266 -22.70 15.03 8.98
N THR A 267 -21.85 15.89 8.44
CA THR A 267 -22.16 16.73 7.27
C THR A 267 -22.52 15.89 6.06
N LEU A 268 -21.69 14.90 5.71
CA LEU A 268 -21.80 14.14 4.46
C LEU A 268 -22.81 12.98 4.51
N LEU A 269 -23.10 12.40 5.68
CA LEU A 269 -23.94 11.19 5.77
C LEU A 269 -25.16 11.32 6.69
N LEU A 270 -25.10 12.15 7.75
CA LEU A 270 -26.09 12.11 8.83
C LEU A 270 -26.88 13.42 9.01
N SER A 271 -26.56 14.47 8.26
CA SER A 271 -27.30 15.72 8.26
C SER A 271 -28.64 15.50 7.56
N GLU A 272 -29.66 16.30 7.89
CA GLU A 272 -30.98 16.16 7.23
C GLU A 272 -30.87 16.32 5.72
N ASN A 273 -30.03 17.25 5.26
CA ASN A 273 -29.74 17.46 3.84
C ASN A 273 -29.08 16.22 3.22
N ALA A 274 -28.02 15.69 3.83
CA ALA A 274 -27.34 14.50 3.35
C ALA A 274 -28.26 13.27 3.32
N LEU A 275 -29.06 13.05 4.37
CA LEU A 275 -30.02 11.96 4.42
C LEU A 275 -31.07 12.09 3.30
N ASN A 276 -31.50 13.31 2.98
CA ASN A 276 -32.44 13.54 1.88
C ASN A 276 -31.82 13.30 0.50
N GLU A 277 -30.57 13.71 0.29
CA GLU A 277 -29.83 13.45 -0.95
C GLU A 277 -29.53 11.95 -1.14
N LEU A 278 -29.03 11.29 -0.08
CA LEU A 278 -28.59 9.90 -0.10
C LEU A 278 -29.73 8.88 -0.08
N LYS A 279 -30.98 9.28 0.21
CA LYS A 279 -32.17 8.41 0.10
C LYS A 279 -32.27 7.70 -1.25
N LYS A 280 -31.77 8.34 -2.31
CA LYS A 280 -31.81 7.83 -3.69
C LYS A 280 -30.49 7.21 -4.16
N THR A 281 -29.47 7.20 -3.30
CA THR A 281 -28.12 6.74 -3.67
C THR A 281 -27.75 5.56 -2.78
N PRO A 282 -27.91 4.32 -3.25
CA PRO A 282 -27.46 3.18 -2.49
C PRO A 282 -25.93 3.25 -2.36
N TYR A 283 -25.43 3.31 -1.13
CA TYR A 283 -24.02 3.17 -0.82
C TYR A 283 -23.83 2.10 0.26
N LEU A 284 -22.64 1.51 0.31
CA LEU A 284 -22.28 0.52 1.31
C LEU A 284 -20.98 0.93 2.01
N LEU A 285 -21.12 1.47 3.22
CA LEU A 285 -20.01 1.96 4.04
C LEU A 285 -19.98 1.24 5.38
N VAL A 286 -18.80 0.74 5.75
CA VAL A 286 -18.53 0.12 7.05
C VAL A 286 -17.49 0.93 7.82
N VAL A 287 -17.71 1.09 9.11
CA VAL A 287 -16.72 1.63 10.06
C VAL A 287 -16.40 0.53 11.07
N ILE A 288 -15.16 0.04 11.07
CA ILE A 288 -14.67 -0.93 12.03
C ILE A 288 -13.87 -0.18 13.09
N SER A 289 -14.29 -0.28 14.35
CA SER A 289 -13.60 0.34 15.49
C SER A 289 -13.32 -0.67 16.58
N ASN A 290 -12.22 -0.47 17.32
CA ASN A 290 -11.93 -1.25 18.52
C ASN A 290 -12.50 -0.64 19.80
N SER A 291 -13.04 0.57 19.71
CA SER A 291 -13.45 1.37 20.87
C SER A 291 -14.88 1.86 20.69
N PRO A 292 -15.87 1.31 21.41
CA PRO A 292 -17.26 1.81 21.32
C PRO A 292 -17.41 3.24 21.83
N ASN A 293 -16.40 3.75 22.55
CA ASN A 293 -16.47 5.02 23.28
C ASN A 293 -15.79 6.19 22.54
N ASN A 294 -15.16 5.96 21.39
CA ASN A 294 -14.61 7.09 20.63
C ASN A 294 -15.74 7.93 20.01
N MET A 295 -15.46 9.20 19.73
CA MET A 295 -16.46 10.17 19.28
C MET A 295 -17.23 9.72 18.04
N LEU A 296 -16.54 9.13 17.06
CA LEU A 296 -17.15 8.65 15.84
C LEU A 296 -18.05 7.43 16.11
N SER A 297 -17.58 6.48 16.93
CA SER A 297 -18.37 5.30 17.29
C SER A 297 -19.61 5.64 18.11
N GLN A 298 -19.52 6.59 19.04
CA GLN A 298 -20.70 7.09 19.75
C GLN A 298 -21.71 7.73 18.80
N LYS A 299 -21.25 8.52 17.82
CA LYS A 299 -22.10 9.14 16.80
C LYS A 299 -22.76 8.10 15.89
N LEU A 300 -22.06 7.00 15.61
CA LEU A 300 -22.52 5.91 14.74
C LEU A 300 -23.22 4.76 15.48
N ASN A 301 -23.36 4.83 16.81
CA ASN A 301 -23.99 3.78 17.61
C ASN A 301 -25.41 3.40 17.16
N PRO A 302 -26.28 4.32 16.68
CA PRO A 302 -27.58 3.94 16.11
C PRO A 302 -27.49 3.01 14.89
N PHE A 303 -26.33 2.93 14.25
CA PHE A 303 -26.06 2.10 13.08
C PHE A 303 -25.12 0.92 13.39
N SER A 304 -24.99 0.58 14.67
CA SER A 304 -24.17 -0.55 15.13
C SER A 304 -24.80 -1.88 14.75
N LEU A 305 -24.00 -2.78 14.18
CA LEU A 305 -24.40 -4.16 13.94
C LEU A 305 -24.29 -4.96 15.24
N SER A 306 -25.35 -5.70 15.56
CA SER A 306 -25.40 -6.57 16.74
C SER A 306 -24.44 -7.75 16.65
N GLN A 307 -24.11 -8.19 15.42
CA GLN A 307 -23.25 -9.35 15.18
C GLN A 307 -21.82 -8.92 14.83
N ARG A 308 -20.85 -9.58 15.48
CA ARG A 308 -19.44 -9.46 15.09
C ARG A 308 -19.19 -10.22 13.79
N ILE A 309 -18.28 -9.70 12.97
CA ILE A 309 -17.81 -10.44 11.81
C ILE A 309 -16.83 -11.50 12.30
N VAL A 310 -16.99 -12.71 11.81
CA VAL A 310 -16.08 -13.82 12.06
C VAL A 310 -15.50 -14.25 10.73
N LEU A 311 -14.17 -14.24 10.64
CA LEU A 311 -13.46 -14.70 9.46
C LEU A 311 -13.65 -16.20 9.29
N ASN A 312 -14.09 -16.63 8.10
CA ASN A 312 -13.99 -18.03 7.73
C ASN A 312 -12.54 -18.35 7.36
N ASP A 313 -11.98 -19.44 7.90
CA ASP A 313 -10.60 -19.89 7.65
C ASP A 313 -10.28 -20.10 6.17
N GLN A 314 -11.29 -20.29 5.31
CA GLN A 314 -11.10 -20.43 3.86
C GLN A 314 -11.03 -19.09 3.11
N THR A 315 -11.52 -17.99 3.70
CA THR A 315 -11.63 -16.69 3.03
C THR A 315 -10.29 -16.08 2.66
N PRO A 316 -9.31 -15.93 3.58
CA PRO A 316 -8.01 -15.40 3.21
C PRO A 316 -7.33 -16.26 2.15
N ASN A 317 -7.51 -17.58 2.25
CA ASN A 317 -6.94 -18.54 1.31
C ASN A 317 -7.51 -18.39 -0.10
N HIS A 318 -8.82 -18.18 -0.24
CA HIS A 318 -9.45 -17.94 -1.53
C HIS A 318 -8.92 -16.66 -2.19
N LEU A 319 -8.83 -15.56 -1.42
CA LEU A 319 -8.29 -14.29 -1.91
C LEU A 319 -6.82 -14.41 -2.32
N MET A 320 -6.00 -15.09 -1.50
CA MET A 320 -4.59 -15.32 -1.84
C MET A 320 -4.41 -16.15 -3.11
N GLN A 321 -5.23 -17.18 -3.34
CA GLN A 321 -5.17 -17.97 -4.58
C GLN A 321 -5.60 -17.19 -5.83
N GLN A 322 -6.43 -16.15 -5.66
CA GLN A 322 -6.77 -15.25 -6.76
C GLN A 322 -5.60 -14.33 -7.11
N SER A 323 -4.91 -13.79 -6.10
CA SER A 323 -3.84 -12.80 -6.27
C SER A 323 -2.44 -13.36 -6.49
N TYR A 324 -2.15 -14.56 -5.97
CA TYR A 324 -0.81 -15.15 -5.95
C TYR A 324 -0.78 -16.53 -6.60
N CYS A 325 0.39 -16.91 -7.13
CA CYS A 325 0.68 -18.28 -7.53
C CYS A 325 1.08 -19.12 -6.30
N ASN A 326 0.81 -20.42 -6.38
CA ASN A 326 0.99 -21.35 -5.25
C ASN A 326 2.35 -22.07 -5.26
N ASP A 327 3.16 -21.87 -6.30
CA ASP A 327 4.37 -22.65 -6.56
C ASP A 327 5.52 -21.77 -7.10
N LEU A 328 6.73 -22.04 -6.59
CA LEU A 328 7.93 -21.26 -6.88
C LEU A 328 8.43 -21.46 -8.31
N GLU A 329 8.34 -22.69 -8.84
CA GLU A 329 8.79 -23.01 -10.20
C GLU A 329 7.85 -22.40 -11.24
N THR A 330 6.55 -22.41 -10.95
CA THR A 330 5.52 -21.71 -11.72
C THR A 330 5.81 -20.22 -11.79
N PHE A 331 6.15 -19.57 -10.67
CA PHE A 331 6.57 -18.16 -10.66
C PHE A 331 7.85 -17.94 -11.47
N ALA A 332 8.88 -18.76 -11.22
CA ALA A 332 10.17 -18.61 -11.90
C ALA A 332 10.06 -18.76 -13.42
N SER A 333 9.13 -19.59 -13.89
CA SER A 333 8.88 -19.83 -15.32
C SER A 333 8.00 -18.76 -15.98
N GLN A 334 7.48 -17.78 -15.23
CA GLN A 334 6.66 -16.73 -15.80
C GLN A 334 7.47 -15.87 -16.77
N ASN A 335 6.82 -15.53 -17.88
CA ASN A 335 7.31 -14.53 -18.81
C ASN A 335 6.33 -13.34 -18.84
N PRO A 336 6.64 -12.24 -18.13
CA PRO A 336 5.78 -11.05 -18.07
C PRO A 336 5.49 -10.40 -19.43
N SER A 337 6.31 -10.67 -20.44
CA SER A 337 6.12 -10.13 -21.80
C SER A 337 5.05 -10.85 -22.63
N VAL A 338 4.75 -12.13 -22.35
CA VAL A 338 3.90 -12.98 -23.21
C VAL A 338 2.51 -13.21 -22.61
N ASN A 339 2.41 -13.47 -21.30
CA ASN A 339 1.17 -13.94 -20.65
C ASN A 339 0.74 -13.06 -19.47
N ARG A 340 0.57 -11.75 -19.70
CA ARG A 340 0.24 -10.79 -18.63
C ARG A 340 -1.02 -11.14 -17.82
N ASN A 341 -2.04 -11.71 -18.46
CA ASN A 341 -3.34 -11.97 -17.82
C ASN A 341 -3.37 -13.25 -16.97
N SER A 342 -2.37 -14.13 -17.08
CA SER A 342 -2.29 -15.36 -16.27
C SER A 342 -1.16 -15.34 -15.25
N ASN A 343 -0.24 -14.39 -15.35
CA ASN A 343 0.84 -14.21 -14.38
C ASN A 343 0.30 -13.72 -13.04
N LYS A 344 0.89 -14.21 -11.96
CA LYS A 344 0.55 -13.83 -10.59
C LYS A 344 1.82 -13.68 -9.78
N SER A 345 1.81 -12.73 -8.86
CA SER A 345 2.90 -12.57 -7.90
C SER A 345 3.03 -13.80 -7.00
N PHE A 346 4.12 -13.91 -6.26
CA PHE A 346 4.38 -15.04 -5.39
C PHE A 346 4.68 -14.61 -3.95
N VAL A 347 4.27 -15.40 -2.97
CA VAL A 347 4.60 -15.16 -1.55
C VAL A 347 4.95 -16.50 -0.91
N GLN A 348 6.03 -16.52 -0.13
CA GLN A 348 6.44 -17.69 0.63
C GLN A 348 6.99 -17.29 2.00
N LEU A 349 6.60 -18.05 3.00
CA LEU A 349 6.96 -17.80 4.39
C LEU A 349 8.04 -18.77 4.86
N TYR A 350 9.07 -18.25 5.51
CA TYR A 350 10.16 -19.05 6.08
C TYR A 350 10.14 -18.95 7.59
N ILE A 351 9.91 -20.09 8.25
CA ILE A 351 9.84 -20.20 9.71
C ILE A 351 10.86 -21.23 10.22
N SER A 352 11.21 -21.14 11.50
CA SER A 352 12.14 -22.05 12.14
C SER A 352 11.81 -22.19 13.62
N ASP A 353 12.03 -23.36 14.20
CA ASP A 353 11.81 -23.60 15.64
C ASP A 353 12.99 -23.14 16.51
N GLN A 354 14.09 -22.66 15.89
CA GLN A 354 15.27 -22.17 16.60
C GLN A 354 15.95 -21.04 15.82
N ILE A 355 16.72 -20.21 16.53
CA ILE A 355 17.60 -19.21 15.90
C ILE A 355 18.76 -19.92 15.19
N GLY A 356 19.18 -19.39 14.05
CA GLY A 356 20.36 -19.89 13.34
C GLY A 356 20.14 -21.17 12.52
N MET A 357 18.89 -21.55 12.22
CA MET A 357 18.59 -22.71 11.36
C MET A 357 18.88 -22.47 9.87
N GLY A 358 19.42 -21.31 9.49
CA GLY A 358 19.81 -21.01 8.11
C GLY A 358 18.64 -20.61 7.20
N LYS A 359 17.62 -19.91 7.72
CA LYS A 359 16.49 -19.40 6.90
C LYS A 359 16.97 -18.55 5.73
N SER A 360 17.81 -17.54 6.01
CA SER A 360 18.37 -16.70 4.95
C SER A 360 19.17 -17.52 3.92
N PHE A 361 19.89 -18.56 4.36
CA PHE A 361 20.61 -19.46 3.45
C PHE A 361 19.64 -20.26 2.55
N LYS A 362 18.52 -20.76 3.10
CA LYS A 362 17.50 -21.44 2.31
C LYS A 362 16.81 -20.49 1.31
N ILE A 363 16.54 -19.25 1.72
CA ILE A 363 16.02 -18.20 0.82
C ILE A 363 16.98 -17.95 -0.35
N GLU A 364 18.29 -17.84 -0.07
CA GLU A 364 19.31 -17.69 -1.13
C GLU A 364 19.37 -18.89 -2.08
N GLN A 365 19.19 -20.12 -1.58
CA GLN A 365 19.07 -21.31 -2.44
C GLN A 365 17.84 -21.25 -3.35
N ASP A 366 16.69 -20.84 -2.81
CA ASP A 366 15.45 -20.75 -3.59
C ASP A 366 15.55 -19.62 -4.63
N ILE A 367 16.17 -18.49 -4.28
CA ILE A 367 16.55 -17.42 -5.22
C ILE A 367 17.48 -17.94 -6.32
N ALA A 368 18.48 -18.76 -5.97
CA ALA A 368 19.40 -19.34 -6.95
C ALA A 368 18.67 -20.29 -7.93
N SER A 369 17.70 -21.06 -7.44
CA SER A 369 16.81 -21.88 -8.27
C SER A 369 15.96 -21.04 -9.22
N ILE A 370 15.37 -19.93 -8.74
CA ILE A 370 14.63 -19.00 -9.61
C ILE A 370 15.55 -18.43 -10.69
N ARG A 371 16.77 -17.98 -10.34
CA ARG A 371 17.75 -17.45 -11.29
C ARG A 371 18.20 -18.48 -12.33
N LYS A 372 18.25 -19.76 -11.97
CA LYS A 372 18.58 -20.84 -12.90
C LYS A 372 17.52 -20.99 -13.99
N ILE A 373 16.25 -20.80 -13.64
CA ILE A 373 15.11 -20.84 -14.59
C ILE A 373 15.00 -19.50 -15.33
N ASN A 374 15.12 -18.38 -14.62
CA ASN A 374 15.01 -17.03 -15.14
C ASN A 374 16.23 -16.18 -14.75
N PRO A 375 17.26 -16.11 -15.62
CA PRO A 375 18.51 -15.39 -15.36
C PRO A 375 18.35 -13.88 -15.16
N LYS A 376 17.21 -13.29 -15.57
CA LYS A 376 16.92 -11.85 -15.43
C LYS A 376 16.39 -11.47 -14.04
N THR A 377 16.34 -12.41 -13.12
CA THR A 377 15.76 -12.20 -11.78
C THR A 377 16.61 -11.24 -10.93
N GLN A 378 15.97 -10.15 -10.53
CA GLN A 378 16.48 -9.16 -9.59
C GLN A 378 16.12 -9.55 -8.15
N VAL A 379 17.02 -9.25 -7.21
CA VAL A 379 16.83 -9.59 -5.80
C VAL A 379 17.05 -8.37 -4.94
N VAL A 380 16.09 -8.11 -4.07
CA VAL A 380 16.10 -6.97 -3.16
C VAL A 380 15.88 -7.49 -1.75
N ARG A 381 16.74 -7.11 -0.81
CA ARG A 381 16.53 -7.40 0.62
C ARG A 381 16.05 -6.15 1.34
N VAL A 382 14.96 -6.29 2.08
CA VAL A 382 14.37 -5.24 2.92
C VAL A 382 14.31 -5.74 4.35
N ALA A 383 15.00 -5.06 5.26
CA ALA A 383 15.12 -5.49 6.66
C ALA A 383 14.24 -4.65 7.58
N PHE A 384 13.51 -5.31 8.46
CA PHE A 384 12.62 -4.71 9.44
C PHE A 384 13.18 -4.96 10.85
N ASN A 385 14.04 -4.03 11.29
CA ASN A 385 14.86 -4.21 12.49
C ASN A 385 14.42 -3.37 13.70
N SER A 386 13.32 -2.64 13.59
CA SER A 386 12.83 -1.70 14.60
C SER A 386 11.36 -1.97 14.96
N SER A 387 10.95 -1.52 16.14
CA SER A 387 9.54 -1.50 16.55
C SER A 387 8.73 -0.45 15.80
N THR A 388 9.40 0.60 15.31
CA THR A 388 8.83 1.64 14.43
C THR A 388 9.19 1.36 12.97
N MET A 389 8.27 1.67 12.07
CA MET A 389 8.50 1.50 10.64
C MET A 389 9.28 2.69 10.07
N ASP A 390 10.46 2.43 9.51
CA ASP A 390 11.20 3.40 8.71
C ASP A 390 10.68 3.37 7.27
N TRP A 391 9.60 4.12 7.03
CA TRP A 391 8.96 4.18 5.72
C TRP A 391 9.90 4.65 4.60
N LYS A 392 10.86 5.53 4.90
CA LYS A 392 11.82 5.98 3.90
C LYS A 392 12.71 4.82 3.45
N SER A 393 13.31 4.12 4.41
CA SER A 393 14.16 2.97 4.11
C SER A 393 13.39 1.83 3.42
N ILE A 394 12.15 1.58 3.82
CA ILE A 394 11.29 0.55 3.21
C ILE A 394 11.01 0.89 1.74
N MET A 395 10.59 2.12 1.44
CA MET A 395 10.27 2.52 0.06
C MET A 395 11.52 2.61 -0.82
N GLU A 396 12.65 3.09 -0.29
CA GLU A 396 13.95 3.01 -0.98
C GLU A 396 14.34 1.56 -1.28
N GLY A 397 14.08 0.65 -0.35
CA GLY A 397 14.25 -0.79 -0.54
C GLY A 397 13.38 -1.32 -1.67
N PHE A 398 12.07 -1.06 -1.63
CA PHE A 398 11.14 -1.52 -2.66
C PHE A 398 11.45 -0.99 -4.06
N TRP A 399 11.96 0.23 -4.17
CA TRP A 399 12.33 0.82 -5.46
C TRP A 399 13.79 0.63 -5.84
N ARG A 400 14.57 -0.14 -5.07
CA ARG A 400 16.03 -0.28 -5.25
C ARG A 400 16.47 -0.85 -6.60
N TYR A 401 15.63 -1.69 -7.22
CA TYR A 401 15.92 -2.28 -8.53
C TYR A 401 15.59 -1.32 -9.69
N HIS A 402 14.79 -0.27 -9.44
CA HIS A 402 14.36 0.68 -10.45
C HIS A 402 15.44 1.77 -10.67
N PRO A 403 15.77 2.15 -11.92
CA PRO A 403 16.85 3.10 -12.20
C PRO A 403 16.53 4.55 -11.79
N CYS A 404 15.25 4.88 -11.62
CA CYS A 404 14.80 6.14 -11.05
C CYS A 404 14.57 6.01 -9.55
N THR A 405 15.49 6.56 -8.74
CA THR A 405 15.50 6.45 -7.28
C THR A 405 15.37 7.80 -6.57
N ASN A 406 15.61 8.92 -7.25
CA ASN A 406 15.46 10.27 -6.68
C ASN A 406 14.00 10.70 -6.77
N GLU A 407 13.30 10.73 -5.63
CA GLU A 407 11.88 11.06 -5.55
C GLU A 407 11.59 12.55 -5.73
N GLU A 408 12.46 13.43 -5.24
CA GLU A 408 12.22 14.87 -5.19
C GLU A 408 12.50 15.55 -6.53
N GLN A 409 13.47 15.01 -7.28
CA GLN A 409 13.95 15.59 -8.53
C GLN A 409 13.83 14.57 -9.67
N VAL A 410 12.63 14.50 -10.26
CA VAL A 410 12.29 13.54 -11.33
C VAL A 410 13.31 13.60 -12.48
N GLN A 411 13.70 14.80 -12.92
CA GLN A 411 14.61 14.98 -14.04
C GLN A 411 16.07 14.56 -13.75
N GLU A 412 16.55 14.70 -12.51
CA GLU A 412 17.91 14.26 -12.15
C GLU A 412 18.10 12.74 -12.32
N ASN A 413 17.00 11.97 -12.28
CA ASN A 413 17.07 10.54 -12.55
C ASN A 413 17.59 10.22 -13.96
N LEU A 414 17.38 11.13 -14.92
CA LEU A 414 17.79 10.95 -16.31
C LEU A 414 19.31 11.04 -16.51
N ILE A 415 20.04 11.64 -15.56
CA ILE A 415 21.50 11.72 -15.63
C ILE A 415 22.07 10.30 -15.60
N GLY A 416 22.68 9.90 -16.72
CA GLY A 416 23.26 8.57 -16.89
C GLY A 416 22.25 7.42 -16.87
N ILE A 417 20.98 7.66 -17.24
CA ILE A 417 19.91 6.65 -17.13
C ILE A 417 20.24 5.34 -17.86
N GLU A 418 20.81 5.41 -19.06
CA GLU A 418 21.22 4.23 -19.83
C GLU A 418 22.30 3.42 -19.10
N SER A 419 23.26 4.12 -18.47
CA SER A 419 24.29 3.50 -17.64
C SER A 419 23.68 2.84 -16.40
N LYS A 420 22.73 3.51 -15.72
CA LYS A 420 22.01 2.94 -14.56
C LYS A 420 21.22 1.69 -14.97
N CYS A 421 20.48 1.75 -16.07
CA CYS A 421 19.75 0.59 -16.60
C CYS A 421 20.68 -0.58 -16.89
N SER A 422 21.84 -0.31 -17.51
CA SER A 422 22.84 -1.33 -17.84
C SER A 422 23.48 -1.92 -16.57
N GLN A 423 23.88 -1.08 -15.62
CA GLN A 423 24.49 -1.50 -14.35
C GLN A 423 23.53 -2.34 -13.50
N LEU A 424 22.25 -1.97 -13.49
CA LEU A 424 21.21 -2.70 -12.77
C LEU A 424 20.66 -3.89 -13.56
N ASN A 425 21.04 -4.06 -14.83
CA ASN A 425 20.43 -5.01 -15.75
C ASN A 425 18.88 -4.89 -15.74
N TYR A 426 18.38 -3.65 -15.81
CA TYR A 426 16.97 -3.33 -15.63
C TYR A 426 16.16 -3.55 -16.92
N HIS A 427 15.09 -4.33 -16.80
CA HIS A 427 14.00 -4.40 -17.77
C HIS A 427 12.66 -4.44 -17.03
N ALA A 428 11.62 -3.87 -17.64
CA ALA A 428 10.29 -3.81 -17.04
C ALA A 428 9.67 -5.21 -16.82
N ASP A 429 10.08 -6.21 -17.60
CA ASP A 429 9.64 -7.60 -17.53
C ASP A 429 10.52 -8.49 -16.65
N ASN A 430 11.56 -7.94 -16.00
CA ASN A 430 12.38 -8.71 -15.05
C ASN A 430 11.53 -9.22 -13.89
N LEU A 431 11.78 -10.45 -13.44
CA LEU A 431 11.26 -10.90 -12.15
C LEU A 431 11.99 -10.18 -11.02
N VAL A 432 11.26 -9.79 -9.98
CA VAL A 432 11.83 -9.13 -8.80
C VAL A 432 11.46 -9.93 -7.56
N VAL A 433 12.47 -10.39 -6.82
CA VAL A 433 12.30 -11.15 -5.59
C VAL A 433 12.69 -10.29 -4.40
N TYR A 434 11.73 -10.00 -3.54
CA TYR A 434 11.93 -9.30 -2.28
C TYR A 434 12.13 -10.31 -1.15
N HIS A 435 13.32 -10.28 -0.54
CA HIS A 435 13.56 -10.90 0.76
C HIS A 435 13.16 -9.93 1.86
N LEU A 436 12.03 -10.18 2.50
CA LEU A 436 11.56 -9.40 3.66
C LEU A 436 12.11 -10.03 4.93
N ASP A 437 13.11 -9.41 5.53
CA ASP A 437 13.78 -9.89 6.73
C ASP A 437 13.15 -9.26 7.98
N ILE A 438 12.24 -10.00 8.62
CA ILE A 438 11.50 -9.53 9.81
C ILE A 438 12.26 -9.94 11.07
N SER A 439 12.75 -8.95 11.81
CA SER A 439 13.50 -9.19 13.05
C SER A 439 12.60 -9.41 14.26
N SER A 440 13.19 -9.80 15.40
CA SER A 440 12.47 -9.95 16.65
C SER A 440 11.99 -8.63 17.27
N CYS A 441 12.45 -7.48 16.76
CA CYS A 441 12.13 -6.16 17.33
C CYS A 441 10.84 -5.54 16.79
N VAL A 442 10.19 -6.17 15.80
CA VAL A 442 9.01 -5.60 15.16
C VAL A 442 7.81 -5.53 16.11
N SER A 443 6.96 -4.52 15.91
CA SER A 443 5.73 -4.33 16.68
C SER A 443 4.48 -4.75 15.91
N ALA A 444 3.31 -4.59 16.52
CA ALA A 444 2.02 -4.91 15.90
C ALA A 444 1.71 -4.08 14.63
N SER A 445 2.38 -2.95 14.42
CA SER A 445 2.25 -2.14 13.18
C SER A 445 2.64 -2.90 11.92
N MET A 446 3.47 -3.94 12.08
CA MET A 446 3.84 -4.86 11.00
C MET A 446 2.61 -5.57 10.40
N ASN A 447 1.54 -5.83 11.17
CA ASN A 447 0.32 -6.42 10.60
C ASN A 447 -0.34 -5.51 9.57
N THR A 448 -0.42 -4.22 9.88
CA THR A 448 -1.01 -3.22 8.97
C THR A 448 -0.22 -3.18 7.68
N PHE A 449 1.11 -3.10 7.77
CA PHE A 449 1.98 -3.12 6.60
C PHE A 449 1.82 -4.39 5.77
N LEU A 450 1.87 -5.57 6.41
CA LEU A 450 1.71 -6.84 5.70
C LEU A 450 0.31 -6.99 5.11
N PHE A 451 -0.71 -6.42 5.75
CA PHE A 451 -2.06 -6.44 5.21
C PHE A 451 -2.17 -5.58 3.96
N GLU A 452 -1.66 -4.35 4.02
CA GLU A 452 -1.59 -3.44 2.88
C GLU A 452 -0.77 -4.07 1.73
N LEU A 453 0.38 -4.66 2.03
CA LEU A 453 1.25 -5.30 1.03
C LEU A 453 0.63 -6.57 0.41
N LEU A 454 0.08 -7.47 1.23
CA LEU A 454 -0.29 -8.82 0.78
C LEU A 454 -1.76 -8.93 0.36
N PHE A 455 -2.67 -8.17 0.96
CA PHE A 455 -4.10 -8.25 0.63
C PHE A 455 -4.57 -7.07 -0.22
N LEU A 456 -4.10 -5.86 0.09
CA LEU A 456 -4.46 -4.67 -0.69
C LEU A 456 -3.51 -4.46 -1.88
N GLN A 457 -2.39 -5.21 -1.92
CA GLN A 457 -1.37 -5.16 -2.97
C GLN A 457 -0.81 -3.75 -3.22
N HIS A 458 -0.86 -2.89 -2.19
CA HIS A 458 -0.53 -1.48 -2.33
C HIS A 458 -0.04 -0.89 -1.02
N ILE A 459 1.05 -0.13 -1.07
CA ILE A 459 1.60 0.64 0.04
C ILE A 459 1.59 2.12 -0.32
N ASN A 460 1.04 2.93 0.58
CA ASN A 460 1.03 4.39 0.48
C ASN A 460 1.77 5.02 1.66
N THR A 461 2.71 5.93 1.36
CA THR A 461 3.38 6.74 2.38
C THR A 461 2.94 8.19 2.26
N THR A 462 1.93 8.60 3.02
CA THR A 462 1.40 9.97 3.03
C THR A 462 2.07 10.90 4.04
N LEU A 463 3.16 10.46 4.67
CA LEU A 463 3.87 11.17 5.76
C LEU A 463 4.41 12.55 5.35
N ASN A 464 4.73 12.77 4.07
CA ASN A 464 5.15 14.06 3.51
C ASN A 464 4.62 14.20 2.08
N VAL A 465 3.63 15.07 1.86
CA VAL A 465 3.02 15.30 0.52
C VAL A 465 4.04 15.50 -0.61
N PRO A 466 5.14 16.28 -0.45
CA PRO A 466 6.12 16.48 -1.52
C PRO A 466 6.91 15.21 -1.88
N ALA A 467 7.00 14.25 -0.95
CA ALA A 467 7.71 12.98 -1.09
C ALA A 467 6.74 11.79 -1.00
N SER A 468 5.47 11.99 -1.38
CA SER A 468 4.48 10.92 -1.39
C SER A 468 4.93 9.84 -2.38
N GLN A 469 5.01 8.61 -1.87
CA GLN A 469 5.40 7.44 -2.63
C GLN A 469 4.30 6.38 -2.56
N CYS A 470 4.17 5.67 -3.66
CA CYS A 470 3.32 4.51 -3.80
C CYS A 470 4.19 3.32 -4.16
N PHE A 471 3.75 2.13 -3.76
CA PHE A 471 4.29 0.87 -4.25
C PHE A 471 3.12 -0.07 -4.49
N HIS A 472 3.08 -0.68 -5.67
CA HIS A 472 2.07 -1.65 -6.04
C HIS A 472 2.72 -3.01 -6.33
N VAL A 473 2.07 -4.08 -5.88
CA VAL A 473 2.54 -5.45 -6.10
C VAL A 473 2.18 -5.90 -7.52
N ASN A 474 3.16 -5.86 -8.41
CA ASN A 474 3.00 -6.34 -9.78
C ASN A 474 3.14 -7.87 -9.89
N THR A 475 2.64 -8.44 -10.98
CA THR A 475 2.62 -9.90 -11.20
C THR A 475 4.01 -10.53 -11.34
N ASN A 476 5.02 -9.75 -11.71
CA ASN A 476 6.43 -10.17 -11.80
C ASN A 476 7.18 -10.13 -10.44
N MET A 477 6.48 -9.87 -9.34
CA MET A 477 7.10 -9.72 -8.01
C MET A 477 6.87 -10.95 -7.13
N ALA A 478 7.88 -11.31 -6.35
CA ALA A 478 7.80 -12.32 -5.30
C ALA A 478 8.22 -11.77 -3.93
N PHE A 479 7.59 -12.22 -2.86
CA PHE A 479 7.93 -11.87 -1.48
C PHE A 479 8.30 -13.12 -0.69
N LEU A 480 9.59 -13.26 -0.37
CA LEU A 480 10.14 -14.29 0.48
C LEU A 480 10.29 -13.72 1.89
N ILE A 481 9.36 -14.09 2.79
CA ILE A 481 9.23 -13.48 4.10
C ILE A 481 9.95 -14.34 5.15
N GLU A 482 11.04 -13.81 5.70
CA GLU A 482 11.78 -14.44 6.77
C GLU A 482 11.23 -14.01 8.13
N MET A 483 10.75 -14.98 8.91
CA MET A 483 10.16 -14.71 10.23
C MET A 483 11.16 -14.87 11.37
N PRO A 484 11.06 -14.05 12.43
CA PRO A 484 11.85 -14.27 13.63
C PRO A 484 11.36 -15.54 14.34
N PHE A 485 12.27 -16.21 15.06
CA PHE A 485 11.89 -17.34 15.91
C PHE A 485 11.04 -16.91 17.11
N LYS A 486 11.31 -15.72 17.65
CA LYS A 486 10.58 -15.10 18.77
C LYS A 486 10.63 -13.59 18.63
N LEU A 487 9.63 -12.89 19.17
CA LEU A 487 9.70 -11.43 19.31
C LEU A 487 10.31 -11.04 20.66
N ASN A 488 10.83 -9.82 20.73
CA ASN A 488 11.32 -9.23 21.97
C ASN A 488 10.13 -8.72 22.79
N GLY A 489 9.90 -9.26 24.00
CA GLY A 489 8.86 -8.76 24.90
C GLY A 489 8.20 -9.87 25.75
N SER A 490 7.20 -9.50 26.56
CA SER A 490 6.53 -10.38 27.54
C SER A 490 5.59 -11.42 26.92
N ASN A 491 5.21 -11.26 25.65
CA ASN A 491 4.41 -12.23 24.90
C ASN A 491 5.29 -12.82 23.77
N ASN A 492 5.98 -13.92 24.06
CA ASN A 492 6.98 -14.55 23.18
C ASN A 492 6.39 -15.16 21.89
N ASP A 493 5.07 -15.16 21.72
CA ASP A 493 4.40 -15.77 20.58
C ASP A 493 4.22 -14.78 19.43
N TYR A 494 5.18 -14.79 18.50
CA TYR A 494 5.14 -13.97 17.29
C TYR A 494 3.90 -14.25 16.43
N LYS A 495 3.24 -15.41 16.58
CA LYS A 495 1.99 -15.71 15.86
C LYS A 495 0.82 -14.87 16.35
N LYS A 496 0.82 -14.48 17.63
CA LYS A 496 -0.19 -13.57 18.19
C LYS A 496 0.02 -12.14 17.72
N VAL A 497 1.27 -11.75 17.53
CA VAL A 497 1.62 -10.40 17.08
C VAL A 497 1.50 -10.27 15.57
N LEU A 498 1.86 -11.28 14.77
CA LEU A 498 1.87 -11.20 13.30
C LEU A 498 0.76 -12.02 12.67
N TYR A 499 -0.45 -11.90 13.22
CA TYR A 499 -1.58 -12.74 12.84
C TYR A 499 -1.89 -12.65 11.35
N THR A 500 -1.63 -11.51 10.67
CA THR A 500 -1.82 -11.35 9.22
C THR A 500 -1.15 -12.45 8.40
N ILE A 501 0.07 -12.86 8.77
CA ILE A 501 0.82 -13.91 8.07
C ILE A 501 0.44 -15.31 8.55
N PHE A 502 0.06 -15.48 9.83
CA PHE A 502 -0.15 -16.80 10.42
C PHE A 502 -1.58 -17.33 10.30
N SER A 503 -2.55 -16.46 10.05
CA SER A 503 -3.91 -16.86 9.64
C SER A 503 -3.98 -17.32 8.18
N LEU A 504 -2.90 -17.11 7.40
CA LEU A 504 -2.78 -17.55 6.01
C LEU A 504 -2.38 -19.03 5.94
N SER A 505 -3.30 -19.92 6.30
CA SER A 505 -3.05 -21.36 6.40
C SER A 505 -2.68 -22.06 5.07
N LYS A 506 -2.61 -21.35 3.94
CA LYS A 506 -2.17 -21.88 2.63
C LYS A 506 -1.09 -21.08 1.91
N LEU A 507 -0.46 -20.08 2.56
CA LEU A 507 0.81 -19.60 2.01
C LEU A 507 1.79 -20.78 1.94
N PRO A 508 2.62 -20.89 0.91
CA PRO A 508 3.76 -21.79 0.93
C PRO A 508 4.61 -21.50 2.19
N ILE A 509 4.62 -22.43 3.14
CA ILE A 509 5.43 -22.33 4.37
C ILE A 509 6.60 -23.30 4.25
N VAL A 510 7.81 -22.77 4.30
CA VAL A 510 9.03 -23.55 4.44
C VAL A 510 9.48 -23.53 5.89
N LYS A 511 9.36 -24.71 6.53
CA LYS A 511 9.91 -24.95 7.86
C LYS A 511 11.39 -25.31 7.75
N VAL A 512 12.24 -24.39 8.16
CA VAL A 512 13.70 -24.55 8.12
C VAL A 512 14.19 -25.16 9.42
N SER A 513 14.81 -26.33 9.29
CA SER A 513 15.36 -27.14 10.38
C SER A 513 16.71 -27.71 9.95
N LYS A 514 17.42 -28.37 10.88
CA LYS A 514 18.68 -29.06 10.55
C LYS A 514 18.48 -30.18 9.52
N ASP A 515 17.31 -30.82 9.51
CA ASP A 515 17.02 -31.94 8.63
C ASP A 515 16.61 -31.45 7.23
N THR A 516 15.81 -30.38 7.16
CA THR A 516 15.34 -29.80 5.89
C THR A 516 16.34 -28.85 5.24
N ASN A 517 17.31 -28.36 6.00
CA ASN A 517 18.37 -27.47 5.54
C ASN A 517 19.70 -27.83 6.23
N PRO A 518 20.30 -28.98 5.88
CA PRO A 518 21.55 -29.40 6.48
C PRO A 518 22.64 -28.37 6.15
N TYR A 519 23.32 -27.89 7.18
CA TYR A 519 24.42 -26.94 7.00
C TYR A 519 25.55 -27.62 6.20
N VAL A 520 25.78 -27.13 4.99
CA VAL A 520 26.90 -27.59 4.16
C VAL A 520 28.11 -26.73 4.47
N PHE A 521 29.11 -27.33 5.13
CA PHE A 521 30.38 -26.67 5.37
C PHE A 521 31.05 -26.33 4.03
N GLY A 522 31.56 -25.10 3.90
CA GLY A 522 32.41 -24.74 2.76
C GLY A 522 33.71 -25.54 2.74
N PRO A 523 34.45 -25.55 1.61
CA PRO A 523 35.67 -26.34 1.44
C PRO A 523 36.70 -26.16 2.57
N GLU A 524 36.88 -24.93 3.04
CA GLU A 524 37.82 -24.59 4.12
C GLU A 524 37.37 -25.18 5.46
N ALA A 525 36.07 -25.12 5.76
CA ALA A 525 35.52 -25.68 6.98
C ALA A 525 35.51 -27.22 6.93
N GLN A 526 35.25 -27.82 5.76
CA GLN A 526 35.38 -29.27 5.57
C GLN A 526 36.82 -29.73 5.77
N PHE A 527 37.80 -28.97 5.28
CA PHE A 527 39.22 -29.23 5.50
C PHE A 527 39.57 -29.16 6.99
N ALA A 528 39.12 -28.11 7.70
CA ALA A 528 39.33 -28.00 9.14
C ALA A 528 38.68 -29.17 9.91
N ILE A 529 37.44 -29.53 9.57
CA ILE A 529 36.73 -30.66 10.17
C ILE A 529 37.48 -31.97 9.93
N LYS A 530 38.01 -32.18 8.72
CA LYS A 530 38.85 -33.35 8.41
C LYS A 530 40.02 -33.43 9.39
N TRP A 531 40.79 -32.36 9.56
CA TRP A 531 41.92 -32.35 10.48
C TRP A 531 41.53 -32.47 11.95
N MET A 532 40.40 -31.88 12.35
CA MET A 532 39.85 -32.08 13.69
C MET A 532 39.50 -33.55 13.93
N LYS A 533 38.87 -34.21 12.97
CA LYS A 533 38.56 -35.65 13.05
C LYS A 533 39.83 -36.49 13.18
N GLU A 534 40.86 -36.21 12.37
CA GLU A 534 42.16 -36.90 12.47
C GLU A 534 42.85 -36.65 13.82
N PHE A 535 42.74 -35.45 14.36
CA PHE A 535 43.28 -35.09 15.67
C PHE A 535 42.59 -35.85 16.80
N PHE A 536 41.25 -35.85 16.83
CA PHE A 536 40.47 -36.52 17.87
C PHE A 536 40.45 -38.04 17.74
N ALA A 537 40.71 -38.58 16.55
CA ALA A 537 40.93 -40.02 16.35
C ALA A 537 42.34 -40.48 16.73
N GLU A 538 43.18 -39.60 17.29
CA GLU A 538 44.58 -39.86 17.68
C GLU A 538 45.51 -40.30 16.53
N ASN A 539 45.06 -40.18 15.28
CA ASN A 539 45.87 -40.47 14.09
C ASN A 539 47.01 -39.46 13.93
N LEU A 540 46.85 -38.27 14.49
CA LEU A 540 47.92 -37.27 14.58
C LEU A 540 48.77 -37.54 15.83
N LYS A 541 49.85 -38.31 15.65
CA LYS A 541 50.87 -38.51 16.69
C LYS A 541 51.48 -37.17 17.09
N LEU A 542 50.96 -36.57 18.16
CA LEU A 542 51.58 -35.45 18.84
C LEU A 542 52.91 -35.91 19.42
N GLN A 543 54.01 -35.77 18.67
CA GLN A 543 55.34 -35.81 19.26
C GLN A 543 55.41 -34.73 20.34
N LYS A 544 55.48 -35.17 21.59
CA LYS A 544 55.50 -34.33 22.79
C LYS A 544 56.54 -33.20 22.62
N LYS A 545 56.06 -31.96 22.80
CA LYS A 545 56.77 -30.70 23.08
C LYS A 545 57.14 -29.70 21.97
N LYS A 546 56.88 -29.91 20.67
CA LYS A 546 57.11 -28.82 19.67
C LYS A 546 55.93 -28.39 18.80
N ASN A 547 54.83 -29.14 18.72
CA ASN A 547 53.75 -28.86 17.76
C ASN A 547 52.48 -28.21 18.34
N ILE A 548 52.39 -27.98 19.67
CA ILE A 548 51.26 -27.23 20.25
C ILE A 548 51.24 -25.79 19.72
N PHE A 549 52.42 -25.20 19.45
CA PHE A 549 52.53 -23.86 18.88
C PHE A 549 52.07 -23.78 17.42
N PHE A 550 52.26 -24.85 16.63
CA PHE A 550 51.90 -24.88 15.20
C PHE A 550 50.38 -25.02 14.99
N LEU A 551 49.71 -25.87 15.77
CA LEU A 551 48.25 -26.00 15.71
C LEU A 551 47.54 -24.73 16.21
N TYR A 552 48.09 -24.09 17.26
CA TYR A 552 47.54 -22.85 17.80
C TYR A 552 47.67 -21.68 16.80
N CYS A 553 48.80 -21.59 16.11
CA CYS A 553 48.98 -20.58 15.06
C CYS A 553 48.07 -20.81 13.84
N TYR A 554 47.81 -22.04 13.40
CA TYR A 554 46.99 -22.26 12.19
C TYR A 554 45.48 -22.27 12.44
N LEU A 555 45.02 -22.80 13.59
CA LEU A 555 43.59 -22.85 13.92
C LEU A 555 43.06 -21.51 14.48
N PHE A 556 43.90 -20.68 15.11
CA PHE A 556 43.49 -19.41 15.72
C PHE A 556 44.00 -18.14 14.98
N SER A 557 44.86 -18.23 13.96
CA SER A 557 45.32 -17.06 13.20
C SER A 557 44.29 -16.37 12.28
N PRO A 558 43.13 -16.92 11.88
CA PRO A 558 42.18 -16.14 11.10
C PRO A 558 41.57 -14.96 11.89
N ILE A 559 41.64 -14.99 13.23
CA ILE A 559 40.97 -13.99 14.08
C ILE A 559 41.74 -12.65 14.15
N LYS A 560 43.04 -12.60 13.79
CA LYS A 560 43.83 -11.34 13.86
C LYS A 560 43.97 -10.56 12.55
N LYS A 561 43.64 -11.12 11.38
CA LYS A 561 43.83 -10.43 10.09
C LYS A 561 42.62 -9.63 9.58
N LYS A 562 41.48 -9.66 10.28
CA LYS A 562 40.28 -8.84 9.96
C LYS A 562 40.01 -7.66 10.92
N ILE A 563 40.91 -7.38 11.86
CA ILE A 563 40.79 -6.22 12.79
C ILE A 563 41.75 -5.07 12.44
N LYS A 564 42.53 -5.16 11.35
CA LYS A 564 43.47 -4.09 10.95
C LYS A 564 43.20 -3.39 9.62
N ASN A 565 42.12 -3.72 8.92
CA ASN A 565 41.60 -2.91 7.82
C ASN A 565 40.09 -2.70 8.03
N LYS A 566 39.79 -1.79 8.96
CA LYS A 566 38.62 -0.93 8.92
C LYS A 566 39.01 0.40 9.55
#